data_AF-A0A6G0LK20-F1
#
_entry.id   AF-A0A6G0LK20-F1
#
_cell.length_a   1.000
_cell.length_b   1.000
_cell.length_c   1.000
_cell.angle_alpha   90.00
_cell.angle_beta   90.00
_cell.angle_gamma   90.00
#
_symmetry.space_group_name_H-M   'P 1'
#
loop_
_entity.id
_entity.type
_entity.pdbx_description
1 polymer ?
#
loop_
_entity_poly.entity_id
_entity_poly.type
_entity_poly.pdbx_seq_one_letter_code
_entity_poly.pdbx_strand_id
1 'polypeptide(L)'
;MAVTKINNYINELNWPQFLQTPPGQPVVLGEATLAEWEEFVDSEDQALESTHMEWADGRILIVEVPSTVHGKVTGAIEYFLNHDALVENDFLTTNRDAFVETRRRLEPDTSYGPVVGTTTPLGGVLPTGVTNWGDFTTLKVEVALLSTVGEVGVSRTWGHQAGHLDWKADQWATFPGVEYVLCVATDEDLSFCQYKLHSVTTVGAALTPIAPIDVVAPQTVVRMDASTALIIHVPLRRPHRGLCRCRVDGTRTGRKLRHL
;
A
#
# COMPACT_ATOMS: atom_id res chain seq x y z
N MET A 1 -21.98 -1.44 -19.08
CA MET A 1 -21.61 -0.92 -20.43
C MET A 1 -20.21 -0.29 -20.40
N ALA A 2 -19.83 0.31 -19.26
CA ALA A 2 -18.50 0.88 -19.07
C ALA A 2 -17.41 -0.20 -19.15
N VAL A 3 -17.64 -1.37 -18.53
CA VAL A 3 -16.68 -2.48 -18.53
C VAL A 3 -16.28 -2.88 -19.95
N THR A 4 -17.27 -3.13 -20.82
CA THR A 4 -17.02 -3.47 -22.24
C THR A 4 -16.27 -2.35 -22.97
N LYS A 5 -16.61 -1.08 -22.73
CA LYS A 5 -15.93 0.06 -23.36
C LYS A 5 -14.44 0.10 -22.99
N ILE A 6 -14.12 -0.03 -21.69
CA ILE A 6 -12.74 0.04 -21.20
C ILE A 6 -11.95 -1.20 -21.65
N ASN A 7 -12.55 -2.40 -21.59
CA ASN A 7 -11.97 -3.61 -22.14
C ASN A 7 -11.68 -3.50 -23.64
N ASN A 8 -12.55 -2.85 -24.41
CA ASN A 8 -12.30 -2.63 -25.84
C ASN A 8 -11.08 -1.72 -26.04
N TYR A 9 -10.90 -0.65 -25.25
CA TYR A 9 -9.67 0.15 -25.33
C TYR A 9 -8.42 -0.70 -25.10
N ILE A 10 -8.44 -1.58 -24.09
CA ILE A 10 -7.32 -2.47 -23.76
C ILE A 10 -7.04 -3.47 -24.89
N ASN A 11 -8.10 -4.09 -25.42
CA ASN A 11 -8.00 -5.11 -26.46
C ASN A 11 -7.58 -4.55 -27.82
N GLU A 12 -7.86 -3.28 -28.08
CA GLU A 12 -7.45 -2.57 -29.30
C GLU A 12 -6.01 -2.03 -29.22
N LEU A 13 -5.35 -2.10 -28.06
CA LEU A 13 -3.94 -1.73 -27.95
C LEU A 13 -3.05 -2.61 -28.82
N ASN A 14 -2.20 -1.98 -29.61
CA ASN A 14 -1.08 -2.65 -30.25
C ASN A 14 0.01 -2.90 -29.20
N TRP A 15 -0.11 -3.97 -28.42
CA TRP A 15 0.80 -4.33 -27.33
C TRP A 15 2.30 -4.28 -27.71
N PRO A 16 2.75 -4.86 -28.84
CA PRO A 16 4.13 -4.72 -29.27
C PRO A 16 4.62 -3.28 -29.38
N GLN A 17 3.78 -2.36 -29.89
CA GLN A 17 4.13 -0.94 -29.99
C GLN A 17 3.99 -0.22 -28.66
N PHE A 18 2.95 -0.55 -27.89
CA PHE A 18 2.68 0.03 -26.57
C PHE A 18 3.84 -0.23 -25.61
N LEU A 19 4.38 -1.44 -25.60
CA LEU A 19 5.53 -1.77 -24.79
C LEU A 19 6.74 -0.95 -25.20
N GLN A 20 6.86 -0.45 -26.44
CA GLN A 20 7.98 0.41 -26.87
C GLN A 20 7.88 1.86 -26.36
N THR A 21 6.87 2.18 -25.55
CA THR A 21 6.73 3.51 -24.95
C THR A 21 7.93 3.81 -24.04
N PRO A 22 8.46 5.06 -24.05
CA PRO A 22 9.50 5.46 -23.11
C PRO A 22 9.07 5.21 -21.66
N PRO A 23 9.99 4.71 -20.82
CA PRO A 23 9.67 4.46 -19.42
C PRO A 23 9.43 5.76 -18.64
N GLY A 24 8.76 5.63 -17.49
CA GLY A 24 8.45 6.75 -16.61
C GLY A 24 7.35 7.68 -17.12
N GLN A 25 6.54 7.24 -18.08
CA GLN A 25 5.37 7.99 -18.55
C GLN A 25 4.12 7.11 -18.55
N PRO A 26 3.08 7.50 -17.79
CA PRO A 26 1.75 6.95 -17.94
C PRO A 26 1.22 7.14 -19.35
N VAL A 27 0.52 6.13 -19.88
CA VAL A 27 -0.06 6.16 -21.22
C VAL A 27 -1.56 6.34 -21.12
N VAL A 28 -2.09 7.33 -21.83
CA VAL A 28 -3.54 7.53 -21.94
C VAL A 28 -4.13 6.38 -22.75
N LEU A 29 -4.98 5.59 -22.09
CA LEU A 29 -5.73 4.50 -22.72
C LEU A 29 -6.96 5.04 -23.47
N GLY A 30 -7.68 5.97 -22.85
CA GLY A 30 -8.91 6.52 -23.41
C GLY A 30 -9.66 7.43 -22.43
N GLU A 31 -10.81 7.93 -22.87
CA GLU A 31 -11.68 8.79 -22.06
C GLU A 31 -12.76 7.98 -21.34
N ALA A 32 -12.96 8.27 -20.06
CA ALA A 32 -14.03 7.71 -19.26
C ALA A 32 -14.47 8.71 -18.18
N THR A 33 -15.76 8.73 -17.88
CA THR A 33 -16.26 9.42 -16.69
C THR A 33 -15.79 8.69 -15.43
N LEU A 34 -15.80 9.37 -14.28
CA LEU A 34 -15.48 8.72 -13.01
C LEU A 34 -16.41 7.52 -12.74
N ALA A 35 -17.71 7.66 -12.99
CA ALA A 35 -18.67 6.57 -12.80
C ALA A 35 -18.39 5.35 -13.69
N GLU A 36 -17.97 5.57 -14.94
CA GLU A 36 -17.56 4.48 -15.84
C GLU A 36 -16.31 3.75 -15.32
N TRP A 37 -15.34 4.52 -14.79
CA TRP A 37 -14.15 3.95 -14.15
C TRP A 37 -14.50 3.15 -12.90
N GLU A 38 -15.35 3.68 -12.03
CA GLU A 38 -15.76 2.99 -10.80
C GLU A 38 -16.57 1.71 -11.10
N GLU A 39 -17.45 1.72 -12.11
CA GLU A 39 -18.12 0.51 -12.62
C GLU A 39 -17.12 -0.54 -13.11
N PHE A 40 -15.99 -0.12 -13.68
CA PHE A 40 -14.93 -1.01 -14.13
C PHE A 40 -14.10 -1.58 -12.98
N VAL A 41 -13.73 -0.76 -12.00
CA VAL A 41 -12.99 -1.21 -10.80
C VAL A 41 -13.81 -2.23 -10.00
N ASP A 42 -15.12 -2.02 -9.87
CA ASP A 42 -16.01 -2.94 -9.15
C ASP A 42 -16.26 -4.28 -9.90
N SER A 43 -15.84 -4.39 -11.15
CA SER A 43 -16.11 -5.56 -12.01
C SER A 43 -14.99 -6.60 -11.92
N GLU A 44 -15.34 -7.87 -11.84
CA GLU A 44 -14.37 -8.98 -11.97
C GLU A 44 -13.93 -9.22 -13.43
N ASP A 45 -14.70 -8.74 -14.42
CA ASP A 45 -14.44 -8.91 -15.85
C ASP A 45 -13.47 -7.85 -16.42
N GLN A 46 -12.32 -7.63 -15.79
CA GLN A 46 -11.30 -6.68 -16.26
C GLN A 46 -10.33 -7.34 -17.25
N ALA A 47 -10.09 -6.72 -18.42
CA ALA A 47 -9.09 -7.18 -19.39
C ALA A 47 -7.65 -6.88 -18.95
N LEU A 48 -7.47 -5.86 -18.12
CA LEU A 48 -6.25 -5.51 -17.40
C LEU A 48 -6.68 -5.07 -16.00
N GLU A 49 -6.04 -5.61 -14.96
CA GLU A 49 -6.37 -5.29 -13.57
C GLU A 49 -6.24 -3.78 -13.30
N SER A 50 -7.23 -3.21 -12.61
CA SER A 50 -7.30 -1.78 -12.34
C SER A 50 -6.19 -1.26 -11.43
N THR A 51 -5.51 -2.13 -10.68
CA THR A 51 -4.30 -1.83 -9.89
C THR A 51 -3.15 -1.26 -10.74
N HIS A 52 -3.11 -1.62 -12.03
CA HIS A 52 -2.12 -1.17 -13.02
C HIS A 52 -2.57 0.07 -13.82
N MET A 53 -3.71 0.65 -13.45
CA MET A 53 -4.35 1.73 -14.18
C MET A 53 -4.77 2.85 -13.20
N GLU A 54 -4.97 4.06 -13.71
CA GLU A 54 -5.44 5.19 -12.93
C GLU A 54 -6.47 5.99 -13.71
N TRP A 55 -7.46 6.54 -13.00
CA TRP A 55 -8.30 7.58 -13.57
C TRP A 55 -7.75 8.97 -13.23
N ALA A 56 -7.71 9.89 -14.17
CA ALA A 56 -7.35 11.28 -13.92
C ALA A 56 -7.99 12.20 -14.95
N ASP A 57 -8.71 13.22 -14.48
CA ASP A 57 -9.29 14.27 -15.31
C ASP A 57 -10.08 13.77 -16.53
N GLY A 58 -10.93 12.76 -16.32
CA GLY A 58 -11.77 12.18 -17.38
C GLY A 58 -11.06 11.20 -18.31
N ARG A 59 -9.84 10.77 -17.96
CA ARG A 59 -9.04 9.83 -18.74
C ARG A 59 -8.62 8.64 -17.90
N ILE A 60 -8.46 7.51 -18.55
CA ILE A 60 -7.83 6.32 -17.99
C ILE A 60 -6.39 6.28 -18.47
N LEU A 61 -5.48 6.08 -17.53
CA LEU A 61 -4.05 5.95 -17.73
C LEU A 61 -3.65 4.50 -17.44
N ILE A 62 -2.87 3.88 -18.30
CA ILE A 62 -2.06 2.73 -17.88
C ILE A 62 -0.79 3.31 -17.29
N VAL A 63 -0.49 2.91 -16.05
CA VAL A 63 0.61 3.48 -15.28
C VAL A 63 1.76 2.50 -15.10
N GLU A 64 1.45 1.20 -15.11
CA GLU A 64 2.43 0.12 -15.15
C GLU A 64 1.81 -1.07 -15.89
N VAL A 65 2.62 -2.05 -16.28
CA VAL A 65 2.13 -3.36 -16.72
C VAL A 65 2.42 -4.42 -15.65
N PRO A 66 1.57 -5.46 -15.52
CA PRO A 66 1.82 -6.55 -14.58
C PRO A 66 3.21 -7.16 -14.78
N SER A 67 3.97 -7.31 -13.70
CA SER A 67 5.31 -7.89 -13.76
C SER A 67 5.60 -8.76 -12.54
N THR A 68 6.46 -9.76 -12.74
CA THR A 68 6.87 -10.66 -11.65
C THR A 68 7.74 -9.94 -10.62
N VAL A 69 8.54 -8.95 -11.04
CA VAL A 69 9.39 -8.19 -10.13
C VAL A 69 8.53 -7.33 -9.21
N HIS A 70 7.52 -6.65 -9.76
CA HIS A 70 6.57 -5.84 -8.99
C HIS A 70 5.93 -6.70 -7.89
N GLY A 71 5.31 -7.83 -8.27
CA GLY A 71 4.67 -8.72 -7.30
C GLY A 71 5.63 -9.27 -6.23
N LYS A 72 6.89 -9.54 -6.58
CA LYS A 72 7.91 -9.98 -5.61
C LYS A 72 8.30 -8.88 -4.63
N VAL A 73 8.43 -7.63 -5.10
CA VAL A 73 8.77 -6.48 -4.27
C VAL A 73 7.62 -6.18 -3.32
N THR A 74 6.38 -6.12 -3.82
CA THR A 74 5.17 -5.94 -3.00
C THR A 74 5.06 -7.06 -1.96
N GLY A 75 5.22 -8.32 -2.36
CA GLY A 75 5.20 -9.46 -1.43
C GLY A 75 6.33 -9.45 -0.39
N ALA A 76 7.51 -8.94 -0.73
CA ALA A 76 8.60 -8.76 0.23
C ALA A 76 8.28 -7.66 1.25
N ILE A 77 7.72 -6.52 0.81
CA ILE A 77 7.27 -5.46 1.71
C ILE A 77 6.20 -5.99 2.66
N GLU A 78 5.19 -6.68 2.14
CA GLU A 78 4.16 -7.31 2.97
C GLU A 78 4.75 -8.29 3.97
N TYR A 79 5.69 -9.14 3.54
CA TYR A 79 6.37 -10.09 4.41
C TYR A 79 7.06 -9.38 5.59
N PHE A 80 7.84 -8.33 5.32
CA PHE A 80 8.58 -7.61 6.37
C PHE A 80 7.65 -6.83 7.29
N LEU A 81 6.61 -6.18 6.76
CA LEU A 81 5.64 -5.47 7.60
C LEU A 81 4.88 -6.46 8.48
N ASN A 82 4.41 -7.59 7.94
CA ASN A 82 3.65 -8.59 8.69
C ASN A 82 4.47 -9.29 9.78
N HIS A 83 5.80 -9.38 9.66
CA HIS A 83 6.69 -9.93 10.68
C HIS A 83 7.26 -8.87 11.62
N ASP A 84 6.85 -7.60 11.48
CA ASP A 84 7.06 -6.61 12.52
C ASP A 84 6.04 -6.85 13.64
N ALA A 85 6.50 -6.79 14.89
CA ALA A 85 5.69 -7.10 16.07
C ALA A 85 4.41 -6.26 16.18
N LEU A 86 4.34 -5.09 15.51
CA LEU A 86 3.15 -4.24 15.47
C LEU A 86 2.02 -4.78 14.57
N VAL A 87 2.37 -5.54 13.53
CA VAL A 87 1.43 -6.08 12.54
C VAL A 87 1.11 -7.54 12.82
N GLU A 88 2.06 -8.32 13.33
CA GLU A 88 1.93 -9.78 13.36
C GLU A 88 0.72 -10.27 14.20
N ASN A 89 0.27 -9.54 15.23
CA ASN A 89 -0.84 -10.02 16.07
C ASN A 89 -1.71 -8.97 16.80
N ASP A 90 -1.33 -7.68 16.88
CA ASP A 90 -1.92 -6.81 17.90
C ASP A 90 -2.72 -5.61 17.36
N PHE A 91 -2.31 -4.97 16.26
CA PHE A 91 -2.86 -3.65 15.91
C PHE A 91 -3.24 -3.44 14.45
N LEU A 92 -2.41 -3.84 13.48
CA LEU A 92 -2.66 -3.66 12.05
C LEU A 92 -2.79 -5.00 11.32
N THR A 93 -3.57 -5.02 10.25
CA THR A 93 -3.65 -6.15 9.32
C THR A 93 -3.60 -5.65 7.89
N THR A 94 -3.13 -6.51 6.97
CA THR A 94 -3.11 -6.17 5.54
C THR A 94 -4.52 -6.22 4.97
N ASN A 95 -4.92 -5.13 4.32
CA ASN A 95 -6.10 -5.04 3.47
C ASN A 95 -5.73 -5.25 2.00
N ARG A 96 -4.45 -5.51 1.70
CA ARG A 96 -3.90 -5.66 0.35
C ARG A 96 -4.29 -4.47 -0.54
N ASP A 97 -4.59 -4.76 -1.79
CA ASP A 97 -4.99 -3.88 -2.88
C ASP A 97 -6.44 -3.38 -2.78
N ALA A 98 -7.15 -3.65 -1.69
CA ALA A 98 -8.53 -3.20 -1.53
C ALA A 98 -8.67 -1.67 -1.60
N PHE A 99 -9.55 -1.22 -2.49
CA PHE A 99 -10.02 0.16 -2.52
C PHE A 99 -10.94 0.47 -1.32
N VAL A 100 -11.19 1.76 -1.08
CA VAL A 100 -12.11 2.23 -0.03
C VAL A 100 -13.51 2.38 -0.61
N GLU A 101 -14.48 1.60 -0.13
CA GLU A 101 -15.81 1.44 -0.74
C GLU A 101 -16.65 2.73 -0.68
N THR A 102 -16.48 3.53 0.38
CA THR A 102 -17.22 4.80 0.55
C THR A 102 -16.55 6.00 -0.14
N ARG A 103 -15.51 5.76 -0.94
CA ARG A 103 -14.71 6.79 -1.60
C ARG A 103 -14.49 6.46 -3.06
N ARG A 104 -13.87 7.42 -3.76
CA ARG A 104 -13.40 7.23 -5.13
C ARG A 104 -12.59 5.94 -5.23
N ARG A 105 -12.88 5.12 -6.25
CA ARG A 105 -12.16 3.87 -6.51
C ARG A 105 -10.72 4.15 -6.93
N LEU A 106 -9.82 3.93 -5.98
CA LEU A 106 -8.38 3.99 -6.10
C LEU A 106 -7.84 2.75 -5.37
N GLU A 107 -6.90 2.04 -5.99
CA GLU A 107 -6.36 0.79 -5.46
C GLU A 107 -4.86 0.95 -5.18
N PRO A 108 -4.39 0.62 -3.97
CA PRO A 108 -2.96 0.58 -3.67
C PRO A 108 -2.34 -0.74 -4.12
N ASP A 109 -1.01 -0.83 -4.12
CA ASP A 109 -0.36 -2.14 -4.31
C ASP A 109 -0.48 -3.00 -3.04
N THR A 110 -0.45 -2.36 -1.86
CA THR A 110 -0.94 -2.97 -0.61
C THR A 110 -1.29 -1.90 0.42
N SER A 111 -2.07 -2.26 1.43
CA SER A 111 -2.50 -1.32 2.46
C SER A 111 -2.77 -1.99 3.79
N TYR A 112 -2.77 -1.18 4.86
CA TYR A 112 -2.93 -1.67 6.22
C TYR A 112 -3.95 -0.83 6.97
N GLY A 113 -4.84 -1.51 7.67
CA GLY A 113 -5.84 -0.95 8.58
C GLY A 113 -5.78 -1.64 9.93
N PRO A 114 -6.55 -1.15 10.92
CA PRO A 114 -6.59 -1.79 12.22
C PRO A 114 -7.19 -3.20 12.13
N VAL A 115 -6.74 -4.11 13.00
CA VAL A 115 -7.38 -5.41 13.16
C VAL A 115 -8.83 -5.21 13.63
N VAL A 116 -9.80 -5.69 12.83
CA VAL A 116 -11.23 -5.66 13.17
C VAL A 116 -11.62 -6.99 13.82
N GLY A 117 -12.03 -6.99 15.08
CA GLY A 117 -12.38 -8.19 15.84
C GLY A 117 -11.91 -8.18 17.30
N THR A 118 -11.26 -9.27 17.73
CA THR A 118 -10.94 -9.58 19.13
C THR A 118 -9.97 -8.60 19.80
N THR A 119 -9.15 -7.90 19.01
CA THR A 119 -8.19 -6.89 19.47
C THR A 119 -8.58 -5.46 19.09
N THR A 120 -9.68 -5.25 18.35
CA THR A 120 -10.20 -3.89 18.18
C THR A 120 -10.49 -3.36 19.57
N PRO A 121 -9.87 -2.24 19.98
CA PRO A 121 -10.07 -1.73 21.32
C PRO A 121 -11.57 -1.53 21.54
N LEU A 122 -12.12 -2.17 22.56
CA LEU A 122 -13.47 -1.87 23.01
C LEU A 122 -13.53 -0.36 23.27
N GLY A 123 -14.29 0.37 22.46
CA GLY A 123 -14.36 1.84 22.50
C GLY A 123 -13.48 2.58 21.48
N GLY A 124 -12.90 1.89 20.49
CA GLY A 124 -12.26 2.54 19.34
C GLY A 124 -13.23 3.48 18.62
N VAL A 125 -12.73 4.65 18.20
CA VAL A 125 -13.49 5.67 17.49
C VAL A 125 -12.92 5.79 16.08
N LEU A 126 -13.78 5.68 15.07
CA LEU A 126 -13.36 5.89 13.68
C LEU A 126 -12.92 7.35 13.48
N PRO A 127 -11.87 7.60 12.67
CA PRO A 127 -11.51 8.95 12.28
C PRO A 127 -12.69 9.68 11.63
N THR A 128 -12.73 11.01 11.77
CA THR A 128 -13.80 11.82 11.15
C THR A 128 -13.83 11.59 9.64
N GLY A 129 -15.00 11.23 9.11
CA GLY A 129 -15.18 10.97 7.67
C GLY A 129 -14.93 9.52 7.25
N VAL A 130 -14.58 8.63 8.18
CA VAL A 130 -14.59 7.17 8.01
C VAL A 130 -15.87 6.63 8.66
N THR A 131 -16.65 5.87 7.90
CA THR A 131 -18.00 5.44 8.32
C THR A 131 -18.12 3.98 8.71
N ASN A 132 -17.14 3.15 8.35
CA ASN A 132 -17.08 1.74 8.72
C ASN A 132 -15.62 1.30 8.92
N TRP A 133 -15.43 0.17 9.59
CA TRP A 133 -14.08 -0.34 9.90
C TRP A 133 -13.38 -1.02 8.73
N GLY A 134 -14.12 -1.54 7.73
CA GLY A 134 -13.52 -2.15 6.55
C GLY A 134 -12.80 -1.13 5.66
N ASP A 135 -13.33 0.08 5.61
CA ASP A 135 -12.75 1.22 4.89
C ASP A 135 -11.61 1.91 5.64
N PHE A 136 -11.40 1.60 6.92
CA PHE A 136 -10.37 2.27 7.70
C PHE A 136 -8.99 1.71 7.35
N THR A 137 -8.18 2.52 6.68
CA THR A 137 -6.77 2.25 6.39
C THR A 137 -5.90 3.37 6.94
N THR A 138 -4.73 3.04 7.49
CA THR A 138 -3.76 4.00 8.07
C THR A 138 -2.48 4.11 7.25
N LEU A 139 -2.10 3.03 6.57
CA LEU A 139 -0.93 2.98 5.69
C LEU A 139 -1.35 2.54 4.30
N LYS A 140 -0.93 3.32 3.29
CA LYS A 140 -0.98 2.95 1.87
C LYS A 140 0.44 2.71 1.38
N VAL A 141 0.63 1.67 0.58
CA VAL A 141 1.92 1.33 -0.02
C VAL A 141 1.76 1.33 -1.53
N GLU A 142 2.70 2.00 -2.20
CA GLU A 142 2.80 2.05 -3.66
C GLU A 142 4.19 1.61 -4.08
N VAL A 143 4.28 0.78 -5.10
CA VAL A 143 5.48 0.25 -5.71
C VAL A 143 5.50 0.70 -7.17
N ALA A 144 6.66 1.12 -7.64
CA ALA A 144 6.91 1.37 -9.05
C ALA A 144 8.17 0.64 -9.50
N LEU A 145 8.11 0.03 -10.67
CA LEU A 145 9.31 -0.38 -11.39
C LEU A 145 9.78 0.73 -12.32
N LEU A 146 10.90 1.35 -11.99
CA LEU A 146 11.64 2.25 -12.87
C LEU A 146 12.43 1.38 -13.86
N SER A 147 12.08 1.41 -15.13
CA SER A 147 12.95 0.79 -16.15
C SER A 147 14.23 1.63 -16.29
N THR A 148 15.36 1.06 -15.87
CA THR A 148 16.69 1.69 -15.92
C THR A 148 17.55 1.17 -17.06
N VAL A 149 17.16 0.06 -17.71
CA VAL A 149 17.93 -0.59 -18.77
C VAL A 149 17.07 -0.76 -20.02
N GLY A 150 17.20 0.18 -20.95
CA GLY A 150 17.13 -0.04 -22.40
C GLY A 150 15.89 -0.66 -23.06
N GLU A 151 14.90 -1.20 -22.34
CA GLU A 151 13.83 -1.97 -22.95
C GLU A 151 12.47 -1.61 -22.33
N VAL A 152 11.74 -0.75 -23.04
CA VAL A 152 10.39 -1.07 -23.52
C VAL A 152 9.39 -1.47 -22.41
N GLY A 153 8.70 -0.47 -21.83
CA GLY A 153 7.49 -0.72 -21.03
C GLY A 153 6.90 0.53 -20.38
N VAL A 154 5.58 0.52 -20.14
CA VAL A 154 4.92 1.56 -19.33
C VAL A 154 5.26 1.32 -17.87
N SER A 155 5.87 2.31 -17.25
CA SER A 155 6.37 2.28 -15.87
C SER A 155 6.03 3.59 -15.16
N ARG A 156 5.64 3.47 -13.88
CA ARG A 156 5.49 4.62 -12.98
C ARG A 156 6.87 5.22 -12.69
N THR A 157 6.89 6.50 -12.32
CA THR A 157 8.09 7.18 -11.82
C THR A 157 7.74 8.16 -10.69
N TRP A 158 8.75 8.81 -10.12
CA TRP A 158 8.57 9.90 -9.18
C TRP A 158 7.93 11.14 -9.86
N GLY A 159 7.14 11.91 -9.12
CA GLY A 159 6.57 13.16 -9.57
C GLY A 159 5.08 13.32 -9.26
N HIS A 160 4.60 14.56 -9.38
CA HIS A 160 3.22 14.96 -9.06
C HIS A 160 2.30 14.98 -10.30
N GLN A 161 2.76 14.44 -11.44
CA GLN A 161 1.90 14.29 -12.62
C GLN A 161 0.99 13.06 -12.46
N ALA A 162 -0.20 13.11 -13.06
CA ALA A 162 -1.17 12.03 -12.97
C ALA A 162 -0.55 10.68 -13.35
N GLY A 163 -0.72 9.68 -12.50
CA GLY A 163 -0.15 8.34 -12.66
C GLY A 163 1.27 8.15 -12.12
N HIS A 164 1.91 9.18 -11.56
CA HIS A 164 3.20 9.06 -10.87
C HIS A 164 3.03 8.83 -9.36
N LEU A 165 4.09 8.38 -8.69
CA LEU A 165 4.07 8.01 -7.27
C LEU A 165 3.66 9.17 -6.34
N ASP A 166 4.25 10.36 -6.49
CA ASP A 166 3.93 11.48 -5.60
C ASP A 166 2.50 11.98 -5.83
N TRP A 167 2.02 11.97 -7.07
CA TRP A 167 0.62 12.28 -7.38
C TRP A 167 -0.34 11.31 -6.70
N LYS A 168 -0.06 10.02 -6.72
CA LYS A 168 -0.91 9.01 -6.09
C LYS A 168 -0.85 9.13 -4.56
N ALA A 169 0.31 9.45 -4.00
CA ALA A 169 0.44 9.79 -2.58
C ALA A 169 -0.42 11.01 -2.21
N ASP A 170 -0.45 12.06 -3.04
CA ASP A 170 -1.35 13.21 -2.85
C ASP A 170 -2.83 12.79 -2.89
N GLN A 171 -3.21 11.84 -3.75
CA GLN A 171 -4.57 11.30 -3.76
C GLN A 171 -4.89 10.59 -2.44
N TRP A 172 -4.00 9.72 -1.96
CA TRP A 172 -4.19 9.01 -0.69
C TRP A 172 -4.30 9.95 0.52
N ALA A 173 -3.57 11.06 0.51
CA ALA A 173 -3.65 12.09 1.55
C ALA A 173 -5.07 12.69 1.71
N THR A 174 -5.94 12.54 0.72
CA THR A 174 -7.35 12.99 0.78
C THR A 174 -8.29 12.00 1.48
N PHE A 175 -7.85 10.76 1.73
CA PHE A 175 -8.65 9.73 2.38
C PHE A 175 -8.50 9.84 3.90
N PRO A 176 -9.60 10.06 4.65
CA PRO A 176 -9.49 10.13 6.11
C PRO A 176 -9.00 8.80 6.70
N GLY A 177 -8.21 8.91 7.76
CA GLY A 177 -7.60 7.76 8.42
C GLY A 177 -6.23 7.38 7.86
N VAL A 178 -5.92 7.72 6.60
CA VAL A 178 -4.57 7.53 6.06
C VAL A 178 -3.61 8.49 6.75
N GLU A 179 -2.59 7.93 7.38
CA GLU A 179 -1.55 8.68 8.09
C GLU A 179 -0.19 8.58 7.42
N TYR A 180 0.05 7.46 6.75
CA TYR A 180 1.30 7.21 6.05
C TYR A 180 1.03 6.74 4.63
N VAL A 181 1.85 7.24 3.70
CA VAL A 181 1.98 6.68 2.36
C VAL A 181 3.44 6.33 2.15
N LEU A 182 3.72 5.04 1.96
CA LEU A 182 5.04 4.55 1.62
C LEU A 182 5.09 4.30 0.11
N CYS A 183 5.84 5.11 -0.61
CA CYS A 183 6.14 4.88 -2.02
C CYS A 183 7.54 4.27 -2.14
N VAL A 184 7.66 3.19 -2.91
CA VAL A 184 8.92 2.49 -3.19
C VAL A 184 9.12 2.45 -4.70
N ALA A 185 10.32 2.78 -5.17
CA ALA A 185 10.69 2.71 -6.56
C ALA A 185 11.96 1.88 -6.71
N THR A 186 11.96 0.89 -7.61
CA THR A 186 13.10 0.00 -7.85
C THR A 186 13.21 -0.32 -9.33
N ASP A 187 14.30 -0.92 -9.79
CA ASP A 187 14.41 -1.41 -11.16
C ASP A 187 14.19 -2.92 -11.26
N GLU A 188 14.09 -3.42 -12.49
CA GLU A 188 13.81 -4.84 -12.75
C GLU A 188 14.88 -5.77 -12.19
N ASP A 189 16.13 -5.32 -12.20
CA ASP A 189 17.29 -6.05 -11.69
C ASP A 189 17.48 -5.91 -10.17
N LEU A 190 16.67 -5.08 -9.50
CA LEU A 190 16.82 -4.71 -8.09
C LEU A 190 18.22 -4.14 -7.78
N SER A 191 18.88 -3.58 -8.79
CA SER A 191 20.19 -2.92 -8.68
C SER A 191 20.08 -1.59 -7.94
N PHE A 192 18.87 -1.03 -7.92
CA PHE A 192 18.52 0.20 -7.26
C PHE A 192 17.18 0.06 -6.55
N CYS A 193 17.06 0.69 -5.38
CA CYS A 193 15.80 0.83 -4.67
C CYS A 193 15.80 2.14 -3.89
N GLN A 194 14.72 2.91 -3.99
CA GLN A 194 14.48 4.16 -3.29
C GLN A 194 13.10 4.15 -2.66
N TYR A 195 12.90 4.97 -1.64
CA TYR A 195 11.59 5.17 -1.05
C TYR A 195 11.33 6.64 -0.68
N LYS A 196 10.05 6.96 -0.54
CA LYS A 196 9.55 8.13 0.18
C LYS A 196 8.50 7.65 1.18
N LEU A 197 8.63 8.12 2.42
CA LEU A 197 7.60 7.95 3.43
C LEU A 197 6.95 9.31 3.67
N HIS A 198 5.71 9.46 3.23
CA HIS A 198 4.91 10.65 3.48
C HIS A 198 4.11 10.47 4.76
N SER A 199 4.04 11.53 5.58
CA SER A 199 3.15 11.61 6.74
C SER A 199 2.01 12.58 6.42
N VAL A 200 0.78 12.11 6.56
CA VAL A 200 -0.45 12.87 6.36
C VAL A 200 -0.85 13.50 7.70
N THR A 201 -0.46 14.75 7.91
CA THR A 201 -0.77 15.48 9.15
C THR A 201 -2.14 16.14 9.13
N THR A 202 -2.70 16.39 7.96
CA THR A 202 -4.02 16.98 7.76
C THR A 202 -4.62 16.43 6.48
N VAL A 203 -5.83 15.87 6.58
CA VAL A 203 -6.52 15.25 5.44
C VAL A 203 -6.73 16.28 4.32
N GLY A 204 -6.28 15.92 3.12
CA GLY A 204 -6.38 16.74 1.91
C GLY A 204 -5.41 17.93 1.85
N ALA A 205 -4.53 18.10 2.84
CA ALA A 205 -3.46 19.08 2.75
C ALA A 205 -2.35 18.56 1.83
N ALA A 206 -1.65 19.49 1.17
CA ALA A 206 -0.49 19.15 0.35
C ALA A 206 0.58 18.44 1.20
N LEU A 207 1.09 17.33 0.69
CA LEU A 207 2.16 16.61 1.37
C LEU A 207 3.45 17.43 1.34
N THR A 208 4.25 17.31 2.40
CA THR A 208 5.57 17.93 2.41
C THR A 208 6.44 17.28 1.32
N PRO A 209 7.09 18.06 0.43
CA PRO A 209 7.99 17.50 -0.56
C PRO A 209 9.18 16.80 0.11
N ILE A 210 9.43 15.57 -0.28
CA ILE A 210 10.53 14.73 0.22
C ILE A 210 11.32 14.23 -0.99
N ALA A 211 12.65 14.33 -0.94
CA ALA A 211 13.50 13.73 -1.95
C ALA A 211 13.52 12.20 -1.75
N PRO A 212 13.54 11.39 -2.84
CA PRO A 212 13.71 9.95 -2.71
C PRO A 212 14.95 9.59 -1.87
N ILE A 213 14.83 8.58 -1.02
CA ILE A 213 15.90 8.09 -0.15
C ILE A 213 16.33 6.72 -0.63
N ASP A 214 17.63 6.52 -0.85
CA ASP A 214 18.18 5.22 -1.26
C ASP A 214 17.99 4.16 -0.17
N VAL A 215 17.54 2.98 -0.58
CA VAL A 215 17.50 1.78 0.25
C VAL A 215 18.85 1.08 0.18
N VAL A 216 19.64 1.26 1.22
CA VAL A 216 20.90 0.54 1.42
C VAL A 216 20.64 -0.63 2.38
N ALA A 217 20.75 -1.85 1.87
CA ALA A 217 20.57 -3.06 2.67
C ALA A 217 21.88 -3.48 3.37
N PRO A 218 21.82 -3.94 4.64
CA PRO A 218 20.64 -4.13 5.50
C PRO A 218 20.34 -2.91 6.41
N GLN A 219 20.93 -1.74 6.16
CA GLN A 219 20.95 -0.63 7.13
C GLN A 219 19.70 0.25 7.10
N THR A 220 18.95 0.23 6.01
CA THR A 220 17.77 1.08 5.85
C THR A 220 16.64 0.57 6.70
N VAL A 221 16.16 1.42 7.62
CA VAL A 221 15.00 1.14 8.47
C VAL A 221 14.01 2.28 8.27
N VAL A 222 12.84 1.95 7.72
CA VAL A 222 11.72 2.89 7.61
C VAL A 222 11.02 2.93 8.97
N ARG A 223 10.92 4.12 9.57
CA ARG A 223 10.29 4.31 10.88
C ARG A 223 8.98 5.05 10.72
N MET A 224 7.92 4.45 11.26
CA MET A 224 6.59 5.05 11.37
C MET A 224 6.24 5.13 12.85
N ASP A 225 5.57 6.21 13.26
CA ASP A 225 5.06 6.31 14.63
C ASP A 225 3.74 5.56 14.72
N ALA A 226 3.78 4.38 15.33
CA ALA A 226 2.59 3.57 15.54
C ALA A 226 1.56 4.25 16.45
N SER A 227 1.96 5.22 17.28
CA SER A 227 1.05 5.93 18.18
C SER A 227 0.23 7.02 17.50
N THR A 228 0.65 7.49 16.32
CA THR A 228 -0.24 8.23 15.43
C THR A 228 -1.08 7.24 14.64
N ALA A 229 -0.48 6.24 13.98
CA ALA A 229 -1.16 5.30 13.07
C ALA A 229 -2.35 4.55 13.71
N LEU A 230 -2.32 4.50 15.04
CA LEU A 230 -3.37 4.06 15.92
C LEU A 230 -3.93 5.28 16.66
N ILE A 231 -4.92 5.99 16.12
CA ILE A 231 -5.83 6.78 16.97
C ILE A 231 -6.64 5.79 17.82
N ILE A 232 -5.98 5.25 18.85
CA ILE A 232 -6.56 4.53 19.97
C ILE A 232 -6.33 5.46 21.16
N HIS A 233 -7.25 6.39 21.38
CA HIS A 233 -7.38 7.04 22.68
C HIS A 233 -7.94 6.02 23.69
N VAL A 234 -7.12 5.05 24.09
CA VAL A 234 -7.32 4.32 25.34
C VAL A 234 -6.28 4.86 26.32
N PRO A 235 -6.69 5.46 27.46
CA PRO A 235 -5.75 5.86 28.49
C PRO A 235 -5.11 4.60 29.08
N LEU A 236 -3.98 4.17 28.52
CA LEU A 236 -3.18 3.09 29.09
C LEU A 236 -2.61 3.60 30.41
N ARG A 237 -3.23 3.18 31.52
CA ARG A 237 -2.58 3.23 32.84
C ARG A 237 -1.25 2.48 32.72
N ARG A 238 -0.14 3.19 32.95
CA ARG A 238 1.21 2.64 32.98
C ARG A 238 1.26 1.36 33.83
N PRO A 239 1.78 0.23 33.34
CA PRO A 239 2.28 -0.80 34.22
C PRO A 239 3.61 -0.33 34.81
N HIS A 240 3.73 -0.49 36.11
CA HIS A 240 4.91 -0.18 36.90
C HIS A 240 6.18 -0.89 36.37
N ARG A 241 7.31 -0.19 36.51
CA ARG A 241 8.67 -0.77 36.46
C ARG A 241 8.72 -2.10 37.21
N GLY A 242 9.12 -3.18 36.55
CA GLY A 242 9.37 -4.45 37.23
C GLY A 242 9.81 -5.58 36.30
N LEU A 243 11.12 -5.66 36.07
CA LEU A 243 11.91 -6.89 35.88
C LEU A 243 11.33 -8.06 35.05
N CYS A 244 11.90 -8.29 33.87
CA CYS A 244 12.13 -9.64 33.37
C CYS A 244 13.60 -9.81 32.96
N ARG A 245 14.39 -10.40 33.88
CA ARG A 245 15.63 -11.11 33.58
C ARG A 245 15.25 -12.58 33.50
N CYS A 246 15.40 -13.21 32.33
CA CYS A 246 15.37 -14.67 32.23
C CYS A 246 16.79 -15.18 32.06
N ARG A 247 17.28 -15.85 33.10
CA ARG A 247 18.50 -16.68 33.14
C ARG A 247 18.02 -18.12 33.00
N VAL A 248 18.51 -18.84 31.99
CA VAL A 248 18.28 -20.28 31.86
C VAL A 248 19.52 -20.98 32.40
N ASP A 249 19.42 -21.52 33.61
CA ASP A 249 20.37 -22.50 34.13
C ASP A 249 19.64 -23.83 34.31
N GLY A 250 20.21 -24.87 33.73
CA GLY A 250 19.64 -26.20 33.70
C GLY A 250 19.86 -27.01 34.97
N THR A 251 19.29 -28.21 34.90
CA THR A 251 19.51 -29.43 35.70
C THR A 251 18.48 -29.78 36.79
N ARG A 252 18.01 -31.03 36.61
CA ARG A 252 17.84 -32.11 37.60
C ARG A 252 16.44 -32.42 38.16
N THR A 253 15.92 -33.53 37.60
CA THR A 253 15.51 -34.78 38.27
C THR A 253 14.31 -34.80 39.22
N GLY A 254 13.40 -35.75 38.98
CA GLY A 254 12.81 -36.54 40.07
C GLY A 254 11.35 -36.94 39.94
N ARG A 255 11.11 -38.14 39.37
CA ARG A 255 10.01 -39.11 39.60
C ARG A 255 8.86 -38.74 40.56
N LYS A 256 7.64 -39.10 40.15
CA LYS A 256 6.84 -40.16 40.82
C LYS A 256 5.77 -40.78 39.90
N LEU A 257 5.81 -42.11 39.83
CA LEU A 257 4.81 -43.04 39.30
C LEU A 257 3.59 -43.19 40.24
N ARG A 258 2.43 -43.56 39.68
CA ARG A 258 1.49 -44.66 40.07
C ARG A 258 0.22 -44.56 39.20
N HIS A 259 -0.03 -45.50 38.27
CA HIS A 259 -0.88 -46.71 38.38
C HIS A 259 -2.36 -46.41 38.67
N LEU A 260 -3.22 -46.40 37.66
CA LEU A 260 -3.96 -47.53 37.06
C LEU A 260 -4.38 -47.14 35.64
#